data_AF-A0A944Y0U2-F1
#
_entry.id   AF-A0A944Y0U2-F1
#
_cell.length_a   1.000
_cell.length_b   1.000
_cell.length_c   1.000
_cell.angle_alpha   90.00
_cell.angle_beta   90.00
_cell.angle_gamma   90.00
#
_symmetry.space_group_name_H-M   'P 1'
#
loop_
_entity.id
_entity.type
_entity.pdbx_description
1 polymer ?
#
loop_
_entity_poly.entity_id
_entity_poly.type
_entity_poly.pdbx_seq_one_letter_code
_entity_poly.pdbx_strand_id
1 'polypeptide(L)'
;AAAAVAAGVRYLDASVGGIGGCPFAPAATGNIGTEDLCFMLRGMGFDTGIDLDHLIETAKWAEEKFDAPLPGQVMKAGLFPEVAGQ
;
A
#
# COMPACT_ATOMS: atom_id res chain seq x y z
N ALA A 1 -0.78 1.91 -11.38
CA ALA A 1 0.17 0.79 -11.20
C ALA A 1 -0.13 -0.39 -12.12
N ALA A 2 -1.30 -1.06 -12.00
CA ALA A 2 -1.62 -2.26 -12.79
C ALA A 2 -1.36 -2.17 -14.31
N ALA A 3 -1.81 -1.09 -14.96
CA ALA A 3 -1.56 -0.89 -16.40
C ALA A 3 -0.06 -0.81 -16.76
N ALA A 4 0.76 -0.16 -15.91
CA ALA A 4 2.20 -0.08 -16.12
C ALA A 4 2.86 -1.46 -15.98
N VAL A 5 2.45 -2.24 -14.98
CA VAL A 5 2.93 -3.62 -14.78
C VAL A 5 2.59 -4.50 -15.99
N ALA A 6 1.35 -4.39 -16.49
CA ALA A 6 0.89 -5.10 -17.69
C ALA A 6 1.68 -4.69 -18.94
N ALA A 7 2.15 -3.44 -19.01
CA ALA A 7 3.02 -2.93 -20.07
C ALA A 7 4.52 -3.29 -19.89
N GLY A 8 4.89 -4.03 -18.85
CA GLY A 8 6.26 -4.50 -18.63
C GLY A 8 7.10 -3.70 -17.62
N VAL A 9 6.54 -2.66 -16.98
CA VAL A 9 7.24 -1.92 -15.91
C VAL A 9 7.48 -2.82 -14.70
N ARG A 10 8.66 -2.69 -14.07
CA ARG A 10 9.07 -3.48 -12.89
C ARG A 10 9.52 -2.65 -11.68
N TYR A 11 9.70 -1.34 -11.87
CA TYR A 11 10.07 -0.41 -10.80
C TYR A 11 8.93 0.59 -10.62
N LEU A 12 8.40 0.65 -9.41
CA LEU A 12 7.26 1.48 -9.02
C LEU A 12 7.57 2.07 -7.65
N ASP A 13 7.48 3.38 -7.53
CA ASP A 13 7.62 4.06 -6.23
C ASP A 13 6.27 4.14 -5.52
N ALA A 14 6.31 3.97 -4.21
CA ALA A 14 5.16 4.02 -3.32
C ALA A 14 5.59 4.62 -1.97
N SER A 15 4.62 4.91 -1.10
CA SER A 15 4.90 5.37 0.26
C SER A 15 4.04 4.61 1.26
N VAL A 16 4.63 4.25 2.41
CA VAL A 16 3.95 3.51 3.48
C VAL A 16 2.69 4.26 3.91
N GLY A 17 1.54 3.57 4.01
CA GLY A 17 0.25 4.20 4.35
C GLY A 17 -0.27 5.20 3.31
N GLY A 18 0.44 5.40 2.20
CA GLY A 18 0.20 6.46 1.23
C GLY A 18 0.63 7.85 1.72
N ILE A 19 1.66 7.90 2.59
CA ILE A 19 2.25 9.16 3.07
C ILE A 19 2.61 10.08 1.90
N GLY A 20 2.34 11.36 2.13
CA GLY A 20 2.63 12.44 1.20
C GLY A 20 1.42 13.32 0.97
N GLY A 21 1.54 14.17 -0.03
CA GLY A 21 0.56 15.17 -0.41
C GLY A 21 1.26 16.22 -1.27
N CYS A 22 0.49 16.99 -2.03
CA CYS A 22 1.05 18.04 -2.86
C CYS A 22 0.94 19.38 -2.14
N PRO A 23 2.06 20.08 -1.85
CA PRO A 23 2.00 21.40 -1.22
C PRO A 23 1.29 22.45 -2.11
N PHE A 24 1.15 22.16 -3.40
CA PHE A 24 0.47 23.02 -4.37
C PHE A 24 -0.97 22.60 -4.66
N ALA A 25 -1.42 21.43 -4.22
CA ALA A 25 -2.76 20.91 -4.45
C ALA A 25 -3.35 20.32 -3.15
N PRO A 26 -4.11 21.12 -2.38
CA PRO A 26 -4.55 20.75 -1.03
C PRO A 26 -5.40 19.47 -0.94
N ALA A 27 -6.10 19.11 -2.02
CA ALA A 27 -6.95 17.93 -2.09
C ALA A 27 -6.26 16.72 -2.75
N ALA A 28 -5.00 16.85 -3.17
CA ALA A 28 -4.27 15.72 -3.72
C ALA A 28 -4.00 14.71 -2.59
N THR A 29 -4.51 13.49 -2.76
CA THR A 29 -4.09 12.35 -1.95
C THR A 29 -2.60 12.14 -2.13
N GLY A 30 -1.92 11.64 -1.09
CA GLY A 30 -0.49 11.32 -1.14
C GLY A 30 -0.13 10.25 -2.16
N ASN A 31 1.01 9.60 -1.96
CA ASN A 31 1.43 8.53 -2.85
C ASN A 31 0.50 7.31 -2.74
N ILE A 32 0.62 6.37 -3.68
CA ILE A 32 0.03 5.04 -3.50
C ILE A 32 0.61 4.40 -2.23
N GLY A 33 -0.25 3.79 -1.41
CA GLY A 33 0.15 3.00 -0.25
C GLY A 33 1.05 1.84 -0.67
N THR A 34 2.22 1.68 -0.05
CA THR A 34 3.10 0.55 -0.35
C THR A 34 2.38 -0.78 -0.11
N GLU A 35 1.60 -0.87 0.97
CA GLU A 35 0.78 -2.03 1.30
C GLU A 35 -0.31 -2.30 0.26
N ASP A 36 -0.98 -1.24 -0.22
CA ASP A 36 -1.99 -1.34 -1.29
C ASP A 36 -1.37 -1.84 -2.60
N LEU A 37 -0.19 -1.31 -2.94
CA LEU A 37 0.55 -1.72 -4.13
C LEU A 37 1.00 -3.18 -4.03
N CYS A 38 1.60 -3.58 -2.90
CA CYS A 38 2.09 -4.94 -2.70
C CYS A 38 0.95 -5.95 -2.68
N PHE A 39 -0.17 -5.62 -2.03
CA PHE A 39 -1.38 -6.44 -2.05
C PHE A 39 -1.89 -6.66 -3.47
N MET A 40 -2.02 -5.59 -4.26
CA MET A 40 -2.43 -5.67 -5.66
C MET A 40 -1.45 -6.52 -6.49
N LEU A 41 -0.13 -6.30 -6.34
CA LEU A 41 0.90 -7.06 -7.06
C LEU A 41 0.86 -8.55 -6.72
N ARG A 42 0.70 -8.90 -5.43
CA ARG A 42 0.53 -10.28 -4.98
C ARG A 42 -0.71 -10.93 -5.59
N GLY A 43 -1.84 -10.22 -5.61
CA GLY A 43 -3.07 -10.68 -6.27
C GLY A 43 -2.93 -10.86 -7.79
N MET A 44 -2.00 -10.13 -8.42
CA MET A 44 -1.62 -10.28 -9.83
C MET A 44 -0.57 -11.38 -10.06
N GLY A 45 -0.13 -12.09 -9.02
CA GLY A 45 0.84 -13.18 -9.12
C GLY A 45 2.31 -12.73 -9.11
N PHE A 46 2.60 -11.48 -8.76
CA PHE A 46 3.98 -10.99 -8.61
C PHE A 46 4.46 -11.17 -7.17
N ASP A 47 5.68 -11.71 -7.05
CA ASP A 47 6.44 -11.68 -5.80
C ASP A 47 7.13 -10.33 -5.66
N THR A 48 6.89 -9.66 -4.53
CA THR A 48 7.50 -8.37 -4.19
C THR A 48 8.66 -8.51 -3.20
N GLY A 49 8.83 -9.69 -2.59
CA GLY A 49 9.78 -9.92 -1.50
C GLY A 49 9.42 -9.20 -0.19
N ILE A 50 8.21 -8.63 -0.08
CA ILE A 50 7.78 -7.84 1.07
C ILE A 50 6.79 -8.65 1.92
N ASP A 51 7.06 -8.68 3.22
CA ASP A 51 6.13 -9.18 4.23
C ASP A 51 4.98 -8.18 4.42
N LEU A 52 3.79 -8.59 4.00
CA LEU A 52 2.64 -7.70 3.95
C LEU A 52 2.02 -7.47 5.33
N ASP A 53 2.09 -8.44 6.24
CA ASP A 53 1.61 -8.28 7.61
C ASP A 53 2.49 -7.30 8.38
N HIS A 54 3.82 -7.45 8.29
CA HIS A 54 4.76 -6.49 8.88
C HIS A 54 4.63 -5.08 8.27
N LEU A 55 4.37 -4.99 6.95
CA LEU A 55 4.16 -3.71 6.30
C LEU A 55 2.86 -3.02 6.77
N ILE A 56 1.78 -3.77 6.97
CA ILE A 56 0.52 -3.25 7.53
C ILE A 56 0.75 -2.68 8.93
N GLU A 57 1.45 -3.41 9.81
CA GLU A 57 1.75 -2.92 11.16
C GLU A 57 2.65 -1.69 11.13
N THR A 58 3.62 -1.64 10.19
CA THR A 58 4.44 -0.45 9.97
C THR A 58 3.61 0.75 9.51
N ALA A 59 2.63 0.55 8.63
CA ALA A 59 1.74 1.61 8.15
C ALA A 59 0.85 2.16 9.26
N LYS A 60 0.29 1.28 10.12
CA LYS A 60 -0.47 1.69 11.31
C LYS A 60 0.40 2.48 12.29
N TRP A 61 1.60 2.00 12.59
CA TRP A 61 2.55 2.72 13.45
C TRP A 61 2.91 4.10 12.88
N ALA A 62 3.06 4.20 11.55
CA ALA A 62 3.37 5.46 10.89
C ALA A 62 2.22 6.45 11.00
N GLU A 63 0.97 6.01 10.86
CA GLU A 63 -0.23 6.85 11.01
C GLU A 63 -0.29 7.54 12.38
N GLU A 64 0.15 6.87 13.46
CA GLU A 64 0.22 7.47 14.80
C GLU A 64 1.11 8.72 14.89
N LYS A 65 1.95 8.98 13.88
CA LYS A 65 2.85 10.14 13.83
C LYS A 65 2.25 11.34 13.10
N PHE A 66 1.03 11.22 12.60
CA PHE A 66 0.32 12.26 11.86
C PHE A 66 -0.98 12.65 12.55
N ASP A 67 -1.36 13.93 12.41
CA ASP A 67 -2.61 14.47 12.97
C ASP A 67 -3.85 14.08 12.15
N ALA A 68 -3.65 13.47 10.98
CA ALA A 68 -4.71 13.06 10.05
C ALA A 68 -4.49 11.60 9.62
N PRO A 69 -5.58 10.85 9.36
CA PRO A 69 -5.48 9.46 8.94
C PRO A 69 -4.79 9.35 7.58
N LEU A 70 -3.97 8.31 7.44
CA LEU A 70 -3.29 8.00 6.20
C LEU A 70 -4.27 7.34 5.20
N PRO A 71 -4.11 7.55 3.88
CA PRO A 71 -5.09 7.09 2.90
C PRO A 71 -5.06 5.58 2.62
N GLY A 72 -4.00 4.86 3.00
CA GLY A 72 -3.83 3.42 2.76
C GLY A 72 -5.06 2.58 3.13
N GLN A 73 -5.43 1.62 2.28
CA GLN A 73 -6.66 0.84 2.43
C GLN A 73 -6.42 -0.52 3.07
N VAL A 74 -5.38 -1.23 2.65
CA VAL A 74 -5.02 -2.56 3.16
C VAL A 74 -4.64 -2.49 4.63
N MET A 75 -3.99 -1.42 5.09
CA MET A 75 -3.73 -1.24 6.52
C MET A 75 -4.99 -1.13 7.38
N LYS A 76 -6.11 -0.69 6.80
CA LYS A 76 -7.42 -0.54 7.46
C LYS A 76 -8.24 -1.81 7.37
N ALA A 77 -8.23 -2.45 6.21
CA ALA A 77 -9.00 -3.66 5.93
C ALA A 77 -8.37 -4.92 6.53
N GLY A 78 -7.04 -4.97 6.61
CA GLY A 78 -6.29 -6.20 6.84
C GLY A 78 -6.25 -7.11 5.61
N LEU A 79 -5.58 -8.25 5.77
CA LEU A 79 -5.56 -9.30 4.74
C LEU A 79 -6.81 -10.17 4.82
N PHE A 80 -7.07 -10.92 3.74
CA PHE A 80 -8.11 -11.94 3.79
C PHE A 80 -7.78 -12.95 4.90
N PRO A 81 -8.73 -13.31 5.77
CA PRO A 81 -8.50 -14.34 6.77
C PRO A 81 -8.11 -15.64 6.07
N GLU A 82 -7.13 -16.36 6.63
CA GLU A 82 -6.88 -17.73 6.22
C GLU A 82 -8.18 -18.53 6.42
N VAL A 83 -8.73 -19.02 5.32
CA VAL A 83 -9.86 -19.93 5.38
C VAL A 83 -9.29 -21.24 5.89
N ALA A 84 -9.69 -21.67 7.09
CA ALA A 84 -9.21 -22.92 7.67
C ALA A 84 -9.34 -24.08 6.66
N GLY A 85 -8.21 -24.60 6.17
CA GLY A 85 -8.15 -25.72 5.23
C GLY A 85 -7.70 -25.41 3.80
N GLN A 86 -7.09 -24.26 3.52
CA GLN A 86 -6.22 -24.07 2.34
C GLN A 86 -4.75 -24.22 2.69
#